data_AF-A0A972XPH8-F1
#
_entry.id   AF-A0A972XPH8-F1
#
_cell.length_a   1.000
_cell.length_b   1.000
_cell.length_c   1.000
_cell.angle_alpha   90.00
_cell.angle_beta   90.00
_cell.angle_gamma   90.00
#
_symmetry.space_group_name_H-M   'P 1'
#
loop_
_entity.id
_entity.type
_entity.pdbx_description
1 polymer ?
#
loop_
_entity_poly.entity_id
_entity_poly.type
_entity_poly.pdbx_seq_one_letter_code
_entity_poly.pdbx_strand_id
1 'polypeptide(L)'
;MKTTTSTLETSPIAQRLQSLDALRGFDMLWIMGAEEIFKFLYKATGSPFWGFFSNQLEHPEWNGFTFNDLIFPLFLFMAGVATPYSLGKELEKGKSREQLLQKVIKRGLILVILGIIYNNGLEFKPLEEIRFGSVLGRIGLGYMFANIIFLYSQKQLTQFIWFVGIIISYYLALKFNAAPGFMAGDLTEAGNFASYLDRTWMPGKLHRGIHDPEGLFSTIPAISTGLLGILTGNFLKNDPSDGTTKTKKMA
;
A
#
# COMPACT_ATOMS: atom_id res chain seq x y z
N MET A 1 -8.66 -29.53 54.27
CA MET A 1 -9.29 -29.15 53.00
C MET A 1 -8.51 -27.95 52.46
N LYS A 2 -7.56 -28.16 51.55
CA LYS A 2 -6.73 -27.09 50.99
C LYS A 2 -7.50 -26.45 49.84
N THR A 3 -7.92 -25.21 50.02
CA THR A 3 -8.63 -24.42 49.01
C THR A 3 -7.62 -24.02 47.94
N THR A 4 -7.67 -24.67 46.77
CA THR A 4 -6.88 -24.33 45.60
C THR A 4 -7.49 -23.08 44.97
N THR A 5 -6.91 -21.92 45.23
CA THR A 5 -7.30 -20.67 44.56
C THR A 5 -6.82 -20.75 43.10
N SER A 6 -7.75 -21.06 42.20
CA SER A 6 -7.53 -21.00 40.75
C SER A 6 -7.31 -19.54 40.36
N THR A 7 -6.06 -19.15 40.13
CA THR A 7 -5.73 -17.87 39.47
C THR A 7 -6.15 -18.00 38.01
N LEU A 8 -7.28 -17.39 37.67
CA LEU A 8 -7.65 -17.16 36.28
C LEU A 8 -6.57 -16.27 35.66
N GLU A 9 -5.63 -16.88 34.95
CA GLU A 9 -4.73 -16.15 34.06
C GLU A 9 -5.58 -15.44 33.01
N THR A 10 -5.79 -14.15 33.21
CA THR A 10 -6.33 -13.28 32.18
C THR A 10 -5.32 -13.27 31.05
N SER A 11 -5.65 -13.99 29.97
CA SER A 11 -4.90 -13.94 28.71
C SER A 11 -4.58 -12.48 28.40
N PRO A 12 -3.31 -12.10 28.18
CA PRO A 12 -2.96 -10.70 27.99
C PRO A 12 -3.80 -10.17 26.83
N ILE A 13 -4.63 -9.17 27.12
CA ILE A 13 -5.42 -8.46 26.12
C ILE A 13 -4.42 -8.03 25.06
N ALA A 14 -4.50 -8.63 23.87
CA ALA A 14 -3.58 -8.34 22.78
C ALA A 14 -3.53 -6.83 22.59
N GLN A 15 -2.41 -6.23 22.99
CA GLN A 15 -2.31 -4.80 23.17
C GLN A 15 -2.44 -4.16 21.80
N ARG A 16 -3.51 -3.39 21.61
CA ARG A 16 -3.77 -2.67 20.37
C ARG A 16 -2.64 -1.68 20.15
N LEU A 17 -2.06 -1.68 18.95
CA LEU A 17 -0.90 -0.85 18.63
C LEU A 17 -1.34 0.61 18.43
N GLN A 18 -1.35 1.39 19.51
CA GLN A 18 -1.83 2.78 19.50
C GLN A 18 -1.05 3.69 18.54
N SER A 19 0.26 3.48 18.40
CA SER A 19 1.10 4.21 17.45
C SER A 19 0.64 4.01 16.00
N LEU A 20 0.18 2.81 15.66
CA LEU A 20 -0.34 2.51 14.32
C LEU A 20 -1.67 3.21 14.07
N ASP A 21 -2.54 3.31 15.09
CA ASP A 21 -3.79 4.05 14.95
C ASP A 21 -3.57 5.56 14.86
N ALA A 22 -2.60 6.10 15.61
CA ALA A 22 -2.21 7.51 15.50
C ALA A 22 -1.67 7.84 14.10
N LEU A 23 -0.81 6.99 13.55
CA LEU A 23 -0.25 7.17 12.21
C LEU A 23 -1.33 7.08 11.11
N ARG A 24 -2.32 6.17 11.26
CA ARG A 24 -3.48 6.14 10.37
C ARG A 24 -4.32 7.42 10.43
N GLY A 25 -4.53 7.95 11.65
CA GLY A 25 -5.25 9.21 11.83
C GLY A 25 -4.52 10.38 11.17
N PHE A 26 -3.20 10.40 11.25
CA PHE A 26 -2.35 11.37 10.55
C PHE A 26 -2.51 11.26 9.02
N ASP A 27 -2.45 10.07 8.44
CA ASP A 27 -2.70 9.90 7.00
C ASP A 27 -4.11 10.33 6.57
N MET A 28 -5.12 9.97 7.36
CA MET A 28 -6.50 10.37 7.08
C MET A 28 -6.69 11.89 7.11
N LEU A 29 -5.99 12.60 8.01
CA LEU A 29 -5.99 14.06 8.06
C LEU A 29 -5.54 14.65 6.73
N TRP A 30 -4.44 14.16 6.16
CA TRP A 30 -3.91 14.65 4.88
C TRP A 30 -4.86 14.39 3.73
N ILE A 31 -5.37 13.16 3.60
CA ILE A 31 -6.31 12.76 2.53
C ILE A 31 -7.61 13.57 2.61
N MET A 32 -8.09 13.90 3.80
CA MET A 32 -9.36 14.63 3.99
C MET A 32 -9.28 16.12 3.61
N GLY A 33 -8.08 16.67 3.38
CA GLY A 33 -7.94 18.05 2.91
C GLY A 33 -7.05 18.95 3.76
N ALA A 34 -6.14 18.41 4.58
CA ALA A 34 -5.12 19.25 5.22
C ALA A 34 -4.27 19.99 4.17
N GLU A 35 -4.13 19.45 2.96
CA GLU A 35 -3.42 20.11 1.86
C GLU A 35 -4.04 21.46 1.45
N GLU A 36 -5.36 21.59 1.54
CA GLU A 36 -6.09 22.80 1.14
C GLU A 36 -5.74 24.00 2.02
N ILE A 37 -5.39 23.75 3.28
CA ILE A 37 -4.96 24.80 4.21
C ILE A 37 -3.68 25.46 3.69
N PHE A 38 -2.71 24.67 3.25
CA PHE A 38 -1.42 25.19 2.77
C PHE A 38 -1.56 25.89 1.42
N LYS A 39 -2.35 25.32 0.49
CA LYS A 39 -2.67 25.95 -0.80
C LYS A 39 -3.36 27.30 -0.60
N PHE A 40 -4.33 27.37 0.32
CA PHE A 40 -5.01 28.62 0.67
C PHE A 40 -4.06 29.65 1.27
N LEU A 41 -3.23 29.26 2.25
CA LEU A 41 -2.27 30.17 2.88
C LEU A 41 -1.24 30.71 1.88
N TYR A 42 -0.75 29.88 0.96
CA TYR A 42 0.14 30.33 -0.09
C TYR A 42 -0.54 31.37 -1.01
N LYS A 43 -1.77 31.07 -1.46
CA LYS A 43 -2.55 31.99 -2.30
C LYS A 43 -2.85 33.32 -1.61
N ALA A 44 -3.11 33.30 -0.29
CA ALA A 44 -3.44 34.49 0.48
C ALA A 44 -2.22 35.36 0.82
N THR A 45 -1.05 34.75 1.03
CA THR A 45 0.13 35.46 1.56
C THR A 45 1.23 35.69 0.53
N GLY A 46 1.28 34.90 -0.54
CA GLY A 46 2.41 34.90 -1.49
C GLY A 46 3.76 34.51 -0.87
N SER A 47 3.77 33.99 0.36
CA SER A 47 5.02 33.73 1.09
C SER A 47 5.77 32.53 0.49
N PRO A 48 7.08 32.63 0.25
CA PRO A 48 7.90 31.50 -0.18
C PRO A 48 7.86 30.31 0.78
N PHE A 49 7.65 30.57 2.09
CA PHE A 49 7.49 29.51 3.09
C PHE A 49 6.25 28.65 2.82
N TRP A 50 5.10 29.28 2.61
CA TRP A 50 3.87 28.55 2.31
C TRP A 50 3.90 27.93 0.90
N GLY A 51 4.60 28.56 -0.04
CA GLY A 51 4.85 28.00 -1.37
C GLY A 51 5.63 26.69 -1.33
N PHE A 52 6.66 26.59 -0.48
CA PHE A 52 7.40 25.35 -0.29
C PHE A 52 6.48 24.19 0.15
N PHE A 53 5.62 24.39 1.15
CA PHE A 53 4.68 23.36 1.60
C PHE A 53 3.61 23.04 0.56
N SER A 54 3.09 24.04 -0.15
CA SER A 54 2.13 23.82 -1.25
C SER A 54 2.72 22.90 -2.32
N ASN A 55 3.97 23.14 -2.73
CA ASN A 55 4.64 22.33 -3.74
C ASN A 55 4.88 20.88 -3.29
N GLN A 56 5.01 20.62 -1.98
CA GLN A 56 5.13 19.26 -1.45
C GLN A 56 3.81 18.47 -1.51
N LEU A 57 2.68 19.15 -1.72
CA LEU A 57 1.35 18.55 -1.76
C LEU A 57 0.87 18.30 -3.20
N GLU A 58 1.68 18.68 -4.19
CA GLU A 58 1.41 18.42 -5.60
C GLU A 58 2.29 17.27 -6.11
N HIS A 59 1.73 16.43 -6.97
CA HIS A 59 2.50 15.35 -7.58
C HIS A 59 3.40 15.91 -8.69
N PRO A 60 4.65 15.42 -8.81
CA PRO A 60 5.50 15.77 -9.94
C PRO A 60 4.88 15.27 -11.25
N GLU A 61 5.14 15.99 -12.34
CA GLU A 61 4.60 15.61 -13.65
C GLU A 61 5.13 14.27 -14.13
N TRP A 62 6.37 13.88 -13.87
CA TRP A 62 6.85 12.54 -14.25
C TRP A 62 7.99 12.07 -13.35
N ASN A 63 9.09 12.83 -13.35
CA ASN A 63 10.22 12.59 -12.48
C ASN A 63 10.16 13.51 -11.27
N GLY A 64 10.25 12.94 -10.08
CA GLY A 64 10.29 13.68 -8.84
C GLY A 64 9.77 12.85 -7.68
N PHE A 65 9.74 13.47 -6.52
CA PHE A 65 9.16 12.90 -5.33
C PHE A 65 8.74 14.03 -4.40
N THR A 66 7.47 14.03 -3.98
CA THR A 66 6.92 15.01 -3.04
C THR A 66 6.26 14.31 -1.85
N PHE A 67 5.94 15.07 -0.80
CA PHE A 67 5.32 14.52 0.40
C PHE A 67 4.01 13.78 0.09
N ASN A 68 3.20 14.25 -0.87
CA ASN A 68 1.92 13.61 -1.20
C ASN A 68 2.09 12.17 -1.74
N ASP A 69 3.25 11.86 -2.35
CA ASP A 69 3.57 10.52 -2.85
C ASP A 69 3.71 9.48 -1.72
N LEU A 70 3.91 9.90 -0.47
CA LEU A 70 4.07 9.01 0.70
C LEU A 70 2.77 8.46 1.25
N ILE A 71 1.65 9.13 1.02
CA ILE A 71 0.37 8.81 1.67
C ILE A 71 -0.11 7.40 1.29
N PHE A 72 -0.13 7.07 -0.01
CA PHE A 72 -0.54 5.75 -0.49
C PHE A 72 0.39 4.61 0.03
N PRO A 73 1.72 4.69 -0.16
CA PRO A 73 2.62 3.66 0.33
C PRO A 73 2.56 3.48 1.85
N LEU A 74 2.38 4.57 2.61
CA LEU A 74 2.27 4.52 4.06
C LEU A 74 1.02 3.77 4.50
N PHE A 75 -0.13 4.03 3.87
CA PHE A 75 -1.36 3.30 4.17
C PHE A 75 -1.22 1.79 3.94
N LEU A 76 -0.62 1.41 2.81
CA LEU A 76 -0.41 0.00 2.47
C LEU A 76 0.62 -0.68 3.38
N PHE A 77 1.70 0.03 3.73
CA PHE A 77 2.67 -0.43 4.72
C PHE A 77 2.00 -0.66 6.08
N MET A 78 1.22 0.29 6.58
CA MET A 78 0.48 0.17 7.84
C MET A 78 -0.54 -0.98 7.82
N ALA A 79 -1.18 -1.23 6.68
CA ALA A 79 -2.05 -2.37 6.50
C ALA A 79 -1.27 -3.69 6.63
N GLY A 80 -0.06 -3.76 6.07
CA GLY A 80 0.86 -4.88 6.25
C GLY A 80 1.32 -5.06 7.70
N VAL A 81 1.68 -3.99 8.41
CA VAL A 81 2.08 -4.04 9.83
C VAL A 81 0.98 -4.67 10.70
N ALA A 82 -0.29 -4.44 10.34
CA ALA A 82 -1.43 -5.00 11.06
C ALA A 82 -1.70 -6.49 10.77
N THR A 83 -1.15 -7.07 9.71
CA THR A 83 -1.43 -8.46 9.28
C THR A 83 -1.04 -9.50 10.33
N PRO A 84 0.16 -9.49 10.95
CA PRO A 84 0.54 -10.47 11.98
C PRO A 84 -0.34 -10.43 13.24
N TYR A 85 -0.88 -9.25 13.57
CA TYR A 85 -1.77 -9.04 14.71
C TYR A 85 -3.24 -9.42 14.41
N SER A 86 -3.62 -9.44 13.13
CA SER A 86 -4.98 -9.75 12.68
C SER A 86 -5.07 -11.17 12.10
N LEU A 87 -4.60 -11.38 10.87
CA LEU A 87 -4.61 -12.70 10.22
C LEU A 87 -3.72 -13.70 10.94
N GLY A 88 -2.53 -13.28 11.40
CA GLY A 88 -1.64 -14.15 12.17
C GLY A 88 -2.31 -14.67 13.45
N LYS A 89 -3.02 -13.80 14.16
CA LYS A 89 -3.79 -14.18 15.36
C LYS A 89 -4.99 -15.07 15.02
N GLU A 90 -5.65 -14.85 13.88
CA GLU A 90 -6.74 -15.73 13.44
C GLU A 90 -6.25 -17.13 13.06
N LEU A 91 -5.06 -17.24 12.45
CA LEU A 91 -4.38 -18.52 12.21
C LEU A 91 -4.02 -19.23 13.52
N GLU A 92 -3.45 -18.52 14.49
CA GLU A 92 -3.12 -19.05 15.83
C GLU A 92 -4.37 -19.55 16.58
N LYS A 93 -5.54 -18.94 16.32
CA LYS A 93 -6.84 -19.37 16.85
C LYS A 93 -7.46 -20.56 16.10
N GLY A 94 -6.77 -21.14 15.12
CA GLY A 94 -7.21 -22.31 14.39
C GLY A 94 -8.20 -22.03 13.25
N LYS A 95 -8.37 -20.78 12.79
CA LYS A 95 -9.12 -20.52 11.54
C LYS A 95 -8.39 -21.14 10.35
N SER A 96 -9.15 -21.70 9.41
CA SER A 96 -8.58 -22.33 8.22
C SER A 96 -7.98 -21.28 7.28
N ARG A 97 -6.95 -21.66 6.52
CA ARG A 97 -6.31 -20.76 5.54
C ARG A 97 -7.29 -20.31 4.46
N GLU A 98 -8.20 -21.20 4.05
CA GLU A 98 -9.22 -20.96 3.03
C GLU A 98 -10.19 -19.87 3.48
N GLN A 99 -10.63 -19.89 4.75
CA GLN A 99 -11.50 -18.86 5.31
C GLN A 99 -10.81 -17.49 5.30
N LEU A 100 -9.53 -17.44 5.64
CA LEU A 100 -8.75 -16.20 5.64
C LEU A 100 -8.45 -15.72 4.22
N LEU A 101 -8.17 -16.65 3.29
CA LEU A 101 -7.98 -16.36 1.88
C LEU A 101 -9.21 -15.69 1.28
N GLN A 102 -10.40 -16.27 1.50
CA GLN A 102 -11.67 -15.69 1.03
C GLN A 102 -11.90 -14.29 1.60
N LYS A 103 -11.61 -14.08 2.89
CA LYS A 103 -11.72 -12.77 3.55
C LYS A 103 -10.80 -11.73 2.90
N VAL A 104 -9.56 -12.10 2.61
CA VAL A 104 -8.55 -11.22 2.00
C VAL A 104 -8.91 -10.89 0.55
N ILE A 105 -9.28 -11.91 -0.26
CA ILE A 105 -9.71 -11.72 -1.65
C ILE A 105 -10.96 -10.84 -1.72
N LYS A 106 -11.99 -11.15 -0.92
CA LYS A 106 -13.22 -10.35 -0.87
C LYS A 106 -12.92 -8.89 -0.55
N ARG A 107 -12.08 -8.62 0.45
CA ARG A 107 -11.68 -7.25 0.80
C ARG A 107 -10.94 -6.55 -0.34
N GLY A 108 -9.98 -7.24 -0.97
CA GLY A 108 -9.22 -6.71 -2.10
C GLY A 108 -10.13 -6.32 -3.27
N LEU A 109 -11.01 -7.23 -3.67
CA LEU A 109 -11.97 -6.99 -4.77
C LEU A 109 -12.99 -5.89 -4.45
N ILE A 110 -13.48 -5.82 -3.21
CA ILE A 110 -14.35 -4.71 -2.78
C ILE A 110 -13.64 -3.37 -2.97
N LEU A 111 -12.37 -3.25 -2.59
CA LEU A 111 -11.61 -2.01 -2.76
C LEU A 111 -11.36 -1.66 -4.23
N VAL A 112 -11.16 -2.66 -5.09
CA VAL A 112 -11.09 -2.45 -6.54
C VAL A 112 -12.40 -1.90 -7.08
N ILE A 113 -13.53 -2.52 -6.73
CA ILE A 113 -14.87 -2.08 -7.18
C ILE A 113 -15.16 -0.66 -6.67
N LEU A 114 -14.90 -0.39 -5.38
CA LEU A 114 -15.08 0.94 -4.81
C LEU A 114 -14.16 1.97 -5.47
N GLY A 115 -12.94 1.60 -5.83
CA GLY A 115 -12.01 2.48 -6.54
C GLY A 115 -12.48 2.85 -7.94
N ILE A 116 -13.04 1.88 -8.67
CA ILE A 116 -13.66 2.12 -9.98
C ILE A 116 -14.87 3.07 -9.81
N ILE A 117 -15.74 2.82 -8.84
CA ILE A 117 -16.90 3.69 -8.58
C ILE A 117 -16.45 5.11 -8.20
N TYR A 118 -15.44 5.23 -7.32
CA TYR A 118 -14.92 6.52 -6.88
C TYR A 118 -14.40 7.36 -8.06
N ASN A 119 -13.65 6.75 -8.99
CA ASN A 119 -13.08 7.47 -10.13
C ASN A 119 -14.10 7.82 -11.22
N ASN A 120 -15.20 7.07 -11.36
CA ASN A 120 -16.11 7.19 -12.49
C ASN A 120 -17.49 7.74 -12.11
N GLY A 121 -17.83 7.77 -10.82
CA GLY A 121 -19.16 8.09 -10.31
C GLY A 121 -20.11 6.88 -10.37
N LEU A 122 -21.40 7.13 -10.12
CA LEU A 122 -22.46 6.12 -10.18
C LEU A 122 -23.18 6.08 -11.56
N GLU A 123 -22.75 6.93 -12.49
CA GLU A 123 -23.33 7.02 -13.83
C GLU A 123 -22.80 5.90 -14.73
N PHE A 124 -23.68 5.36 -15.57
CA PHE A 124 -23.28 4.40 -16.59
C PHE A 124 -22.58 5.14 -17.73
N LYS A 125 -21.28 4.87 -17.89
CA LYS A 125 -20.45 5.44 -18.96
C LYS A 125 -20.04 4.36 -19.97
N PRO A 126 -19.80 4.73 -21.23
CA PRO A 126 -19.16 3.84 -22.20
C PRO A 126 -17.83 3.31 -21.63
N LEU A 127 -17.49 2.05 -21.94
CA LEU A 127 -16.28 1.40 -21.42
C LEU A 127 -15.01 2.25 -21.67
N GLU A 128 -14.94 2.89 -22.83
CA GLU A 128 -13.83 3.74 -23.28
C GLU A 128 -13.61 4.95 -22.38
N GLU A 129 -14.65 5.43 -21.68
CA GLU A 129 -14.56 6.59 -20.78
C GLU A 129 -14.26 6.21 -19.33
N ILE A 130 -14.35 4.92 -19.00
CA ILE A 130 -14.13 4.40 -17.65
C ILE A 130 -12.62 4.34 -17.39
N ARG A 131 -12.17 4.97 -16.30
CA ARG A 131 -10.81 4.77 -15.77
C ARG A 131 -10.84 3.67 -14.73
N PHE A 132 -10.22 2.53 -15.04
CA PHE A 132 -10.18 1.36 -14.16
C PHE A 132 -9.07 1.45 -13.10
N GLY A 133 -7.95 2.09 -13.44
CA GLY A 133 -6.86 2.37 -12.51
C GLY A 133 -7.34 3.28 -11.39
N SER A 134 -7.10 2.90 -10.13
CA SER A 134 -7.47 3.70 -8.96
C SER A 134 -6.54 3.43 -7.78
N VAL A 135 -6.26 4.46 -6.99
CA VAL A 135 -5.45 4.33 -5.76
C VAL A 135 -6.08 3.31 -4.82
N LEU A 136 -7.40 3.37 -4.63
CA LEU A 136 -8.11 2.45 -3.74
C LEU A 136 -8.04 1.00 -4.23
N GLY A 137 -8.16 0.76 -5.54
CA GLY A 137 -7.97 -0.55 -6.13
C GLY A 137 -6.54 -1.06 -5.98
N ARG A 138 -5.54 -0.19 -6.16
CA ARG A 138 -4.12 -0.51 -5.96
C ARG A 138 -3.82 -0.90 -4.51
N ILE A 139 -4.40 -0.19 -3.52
CA ILE A 139 -4.33 -0.57 -2.10
C ILE A 139 -4.96 -1.96 -1.91
N GLY A 140 -6.12 -2.19 -2.50
CA GLY A 140 -6.85 -3.46 -2.43
C GLY A 140 -6.04 -4.64 -2.96
N LEU A 141 -5.49 -4.52 -4.17
CA LEU A 141 -4.69 -5.56 -4.81
C LEU A 141 -3.34 -5.77 -4.11
N GLY A 142 -2.63 -4.70 -3.78
CA GLY A 142 -1.37 -4.77 -3.04
C GLY A 142 -1.53 -5.46 -1.69
N TYR A 143 -2.57 -5.07 -0.92
CA TYR A 143 -2.93 -5.75 0.32
C TYR A 143 -3.28 -7.22 0.08
N MET A 144 -4.12 -7.51 -0.91
CA MET A 144 -4.59 -8.85 -1.19
C MET A 144 -3.42 -9.81 -1.46
N PHE A 145 -2.55 -9.48 -2.41
CA PHE A 145 -1.43 -10.34 -2.78
C PHE A 145 -0.38 -10.43 -1.66
N ALA A 146 -0.07 -9.35 -0.96
CA ALA A 146 0.86 -9.40 0.18
C ALA A 146 0.34 -10.34 1.29
N ASN A 147 -0.96 -10.32 1.57
CA ASN A 147 -1.57 -11.20 2.56
C ASN A 147 -1.70 -12.65 2.06
N ILE A 148 -1.95 -12.88 0.76
CA ILE A 148 -1.88 -14.23 0.17
C ILE A 148 -0.47 -14.80 0.38
N ILE A 149 0.56 -14.04 0.03
CA ILE A 149 1.94 -14.45 0.28
C ILE A 149 2.13 -14.79 1.76
N PHE A 150 1.74 -13.92 2.69
CA PHE A 150 1.83 -14.19 4.13
C PHE A 150 1.13 -15.48 4.57
N LEU A 151 -0.09 -15.75 4.10
CA LEU A 151 -0.85 -16.95 4.47
C LEU A 151 -0.14 -18.25 4.05
N TYR A 152 0.60 -18.22 2.94
CA TYR A 152 1.31 -19.38 2.40
C TYR A 152 2.81 -19.42 2.71
N SER A 153 3.39 -18.32 3.20
CA SER A 153 4.80 -18.22 3.58
C SER A 153 4.95 -18.10 5.10
N GLN A 154 4.97 -19.24 5.79
CA GLN A 154 5.10 -19.28 7.26
C GLN A 154 6.43 -18.73 7.78
N LYS A 155 7.49 -18.78 6.97
CA LYS A 155 8.83 -18.30 7.36
C LYS A 155 9.03 -16.86 6.94
N GLN A 156 9.53 -16.02 7.85
CA GLN A 156 9.87 -14.63 7.57
C GLN A 156 10.89 -14.49 6.43
N LEU A 157 11.85 -15.42 6.35
CA LEU A 157 12.82 -15.46 5.24
C LEU A 157 12.12 -15.60 3.87
N THR A 158 11.08 -16.42 3.77
CA THR A 158 10.33 -16.58 2.51
C THR A 158 9.59 -15.29 2.15
N GLN A 159 9.01 -14.58 3.13
CA GLN A 159 8.38 -13.28 2.91
C GLN A 159 9.40 -12.23 2.45
N PHE A 160 10.62 -12.26 3.01
CA PHE A 160 11.72 -11.39 2.60
C PHE A 160 12.21 -11.70 1.17
N ILE A 161 12.31 -12.98 0.80
CA ILE A 161 12.65 -13.39 -0.58
C ILE A 161 11.59 -12.87 -1.56
N TRP A 162 10.30 -12.97 -1.22
CA TRP A 162 9.23 -12.39 -2.05
C TRP A 162 9.36 -10.87 -2.17
N PHE A 163 9.59 -10.17 -1.04
CA PHE A 163 9.75 -8.72 -1.02
C PHE A 163 10.88 -8.25 -1.95
N VAL A 164 12.07 -8.83 -1.81
CA VAL A 164 13.25 -8.49 -2.63
C VAL A 164 13.06 -8.96 -4.07
N GLY A 165 12.54 -10.18 -4.25
CA GLY A 165 12.31 -10.78 -5.56
C GLY A 165 11.35 -9.95 -6.42
N ILE A 166 10.26 -9.44 -5.85
CA ILE A 166 9.30 -8.58 -6.55
C ILE A 166 9.96 -7.26 -6.97
N ILE A 167 10.73 -6.61 -6.09
CA ILE A 167 11.43 -5.35 -6.41
C ILE A 167 12.45 -5.56 -7.53
N ILE A 168 13.30 -6.58 -7.39
CA ILE A 168 14.32 -6.89 -8.39
C ILE A 168 13.66 -7.25 -9.71
N SER A 169 12.64 -8.11 -9.71
CA SER A 169 11.95 -8.52 -10.94
C SER A 169 11.30 -7.34 -11.65
N TYR A 170 10.66 -6.43 -10.90
CA TYR A 170 10.09 -5.21 -11.47
C TYR A 170 11.15 -4.28 -12.04
N TYR A 171 12.26 -4.07 -11.32
CA TYR A 171 13.39 -3.29 -11.81
C TYR A 171 13.99 -3.86 -13.10
N LEU A 172 14.23 -5.17 -13.14
CA LEU A 172 14.75 -5.85 -14.33
C LEU A 172 13.77 -5.74 -15.50
N ALA A 173 12.48 -5.90 -15.25
CA ALA A 173 11.47 -5.74 -16.28
C ALA A 173 11.49 -4.32 -16.88
N LEU A 174 11.63 -3.28 -16.05
CA LEU A 174 11.77 -1.90 -16.53
C LEU A 174 13.09 -1.65 -17.26
N LYS A 175 14.20 -2.26 -16.83
CA LYS A 175 15.53 -2.02 -17.42
C LYS A 175 15.80 -2.77 -18.71
N PHE A 176 15.24 -3.97 -18.86
CA PHE A 176 15.51 -4.85 -19.99
C PHE A 176 14.38 -4.87 -21.02
N ASN A 177 13.30 -4.12 -20.80
CA ASN A 177 12.22 -3.91 -21.77
C ASN A 177 11.95 -2.42 -21.96
N ALA A 178 11.13 -2.11 -22.95
CA ALA A 178 10.62 -0.77 -23.26
C ALA A 178 9.39 -0.90 -24.17
N ALA A 179 8.74 0.23 -24.45
CA ALA A 179 7.72 0.30 -25.49
C ALA A 179 8.33 0.04 -26.88
N PRO A 180 7.56 -0.55 -27.83
CA PRO A 180 8.02 -0.72 -29.21
C PRO A 180 8.52 0.59 -29.83
N GLY A 181 9.73 0.57 -30.40
CA GLY A 181 10.38 1.76 -30.97
C GLY A 181 11.28 2.54 -30.02
N PHE A 182 11.37 2.14 -28.74
CA PHE A 182 12.25 2.74 -27.74
C PHE A 182 13.39 1.79 -27.35
N MET A 183 14.47 2.35 -26.80
CA MET A 183 15.59 1.55 -26.30
C MET A 183 15.21 0.85 -24.99
N ALA A 184 15.71 -0.37 -24.77
CA ALA A 184 15.51 -1.07 -23.51
C ALA A 184 15.98 -0.21 -22.32
N GLY A 185 15.14 -0.11 -21.28
CA GLY A 185 15.43 0.72 -20.11
C GLY A 185 15.10 2.20 -20.26
N ASP A 186 14.39 2.59 -21.33
CA ASP A 186 13.80 3.93 -21.46
C ASP A 186 12.75 4.16 -20.38
N LEU A 187 12.96 5.20 -19.56
CA LEU A 187 12.08 5.57 -18.45
C LEU A 187 11.28 6.86 -18.73
N THR A 188 11.23 7.33 -19.98
CA THR A 188 10.28 8.37 -20.39
C THR A 188 8.85 7.84 -20.36
N GLU A 189 7.85 8.70 -20.22
CA GLU A 189 6.46 8.26 -20.13
C GLU A 189 6.00 7.44 -21.35
N ALA A 190 6.49 7.79 -22.54
CA ALA A 190 6.20 7.06 -23.77
C ALA A 190 6.97 5.73 -23.86
N GLY A 191 8.28 5.75 -23.57
CA GLY A 191 9.17 4.58 -23.70
C GLY A 191 9.09 3.57 -22.57
N ASN A 192 8.58 3.97 -21.41
CA ASN A 192 8.49 3.12 -20.22
C ASN A 192 7.67 1.85 -20.47
N PHE A 193 8.22 0.72 -20.02
CA PHE A 193 7.59 -0.59 -20.19
C PHE A 193 6.25 -0.71 -19.46
N ALA A 194 6.09 -0.12 -18.27
CA ALA A 194 4.82 -0.06 -17.57
C ALA A 194 3.77 0.73 -18.37
N SER A 195 4.13 1.89 -18.91
CA SER A 195 3.23 2.68 -19.77
C SER A 195 2.80 1.91 -21.02
N TYR A 196 3.71 1.12 -21.61
CA TYR A 196 3.37 0.23 -22.72
C TYR A 196 2.33 -0.82 -22.31
N LEU A 197 2.51 -1.46 -21.15
CA LEU A 197 1.55 -2.45 -20.64
C LEU A 197 0.22 -1.80 -20.28
N ASP A 198 0.20 -0.57 -19.76
CA ASP A 198 -1.03 0.16 -19.50
C ASP A 198 -1.82 0.32 -20.81
N ARG A 199 -1.20 0.79 -21.88
CA ARG A 199 -1.84 0.95 -23.19
C ARG A 199 -2.34 -0.36 -23.81
N THR A 200 -1.74 -1.48 -23.44
CA THR A 200 -2.01 -2.79 -24.05
C THR A 200 -3.03 -3.60 -23.25
N TRP A 201 -3.00 -3.51 -21.91
CA TRP A 201 -3.76 -4.39 -21.02
C TRP A 201 -4.83 -3.69 -20.21
N MET A 202 -4.73 -2.38 -19.98
CA MET A 202 -5.75 -1.67 -19.21
C MET A 202 -6.96 -1.39 -20.12
N PRO A 203 -8.17 -1.75 -19.67
CA PRO A 203 -9.38 -1.36 -20.38
C PRO A 203 -9.70 0.13 -20.14
N GLY A 204 -10.52 0.69 -21.04
CA GLY A 204 -11.03 2.05 -20.93
C GLY A 204 -9.96 3.13 -21.13
N LYS A 205 -10.09 4.25 -20.43
CA LYS A 205 -9.13 5.36 -20.52
C LYS A 205 -8.07 5.30 -19.43
N LEU A 206 -6.87 5.75 -19.80
CA LEU A 206 -5.75 5.94 -18.88
C LEU A 206 -5.77 7.36 -18.30
N HIS A 207 -5.23 7.53 -17.09
CA HIS A 207 -5.14 8.83 -16.42
C HIS A 207 -4.52 9.93 -17.28
N ARG A 208 -3.44 9.61 -18.01
CA ARG A 208 -2.66 10.56 -18.83
C ARG A 208 -2.76 10.28 -20.32
N GLY A 209 -3.77 9.53 -20.73
CA GLY A 209 -3.94 9.06 -22.11
C GLY A 209 -3.01 7.91 -22.51
N ILE A 210 -1.69 8.01 -22.23
CA ILE A 210 -0.69 7.00 -22.61
C ILE A 210 -0.12 6.21 -21.43
N HIS A 211 -0.47 6.57 -20.20
CA HIS A 211 0.01 5.95 -18.96
C HIS A 211 -1.04 6.08 -17.85
N ASP A 212 -1.13 5.08 -16.98
CA ASP A 212 -1.90 5.14 -15.74
C ASP A 212 -0.99 4.84 -14.53
N PRO A 213 -0.81 5.81 -13.59
CA PRO A 213 0.02 5.60 -12.41
C PRO A 213 -0.43 4.42 -11.52
N GLU A 214 -1.69 4.00 -11.66
CA GLU A 214 -2.35 2.93 -10.93
C GLU A 214 -2.70 1.73 -11.83
N GLY A 215 -1.96 1.58 -12.94
CA GLY A 215 -2.01 0.41 -13.80
C GLY A 215 -1.70 -0.92 -13.11
N LEU A 216 -2.06 -2.02 -13.77
CA LEU A 216 -1.87 -3.37 -13.22
C LEU A 216 -0.40 -3.71 -13.02
N PHE A 217 0.47 -3.31 -13.96
CA PHE A 217 1.90 -3.60 -13.86
C PHE A 217 2.58 -2.78 -12.76
N SER A 218 2.25 -1.50 -12.64
CA SER A 218 2.75 -0.61 -11.59
C SER A 218 2.21 -0.97 -10.19
N THR A 219 1.19 -1.84 -10.10
CA THR A 219 0.70 -2.39 -8.84
C THR A 219 1.64 -3.44 -8.24
N ILE A 220 2.52 -4.06 -9.03
CA ILE A 220 3.43 -5.13 -8.57
C ILE A 220 4.32 -4.66 -7.40
N PRO A 221 5.02 -3.50 -7.48
CA PRO A 221 5.78 -2.97 -6.34
C PRO A 221 4.95 -2.68 -5.08
N ALA A 222 3.65 -2.40 -5.22
CA ALA A 222 2.78 -2.16 -4.06
C ALA A 222 2.67 -3.42 -3.18
N ILE A 223 2.74 -4.61 -3.78
CA ILE A 223 2.80 -5.88 -3.04
C ILE A 223 4.02 -5.89 -2.12
N SER A 224 5.18 -5.44 -2.60
CA SER A 224 6.40 -5.31 -1.79
C SER A 224 6.23 -4.31 -0.65
N THR A 225 5.55 -3.19 -0.86
CA THR A 225 5.23 -2.25 0.24
C THR A 225 4.38 -2.92 1.33
N GLY A 226 3.38 -3.71 0.94
CA GLY A 226 2.59 -4.52 1.86
C GLY A 226 3.44 -5.54 2.61
N LEU A 227 4.33 -6.25 1.90
CA LEU A 227 5.24 -7.23 2.51
C LEU A 227 6.25 -6.59 3.47
N LEU A 228 6.78 -5.42 3.15
CA LEU A 228 7.65 -4.65 4.05
C LEU A 228 6.93 -4.32 5.36
N GLY A 229 5.66 -3.94 5.26
CA GLY A 229 4.78 -3.77 6.42
C GLY A 229 4.62 -5.05 7.22
N ILE A 230 4.36 -6.19 6.55
CA ILE A 230 4.19 -7.50 7.20
C ILE A 230 5.47 -7.93 7.94
N LEU A 231 6.64 -7.78 7.31
CA LEU A 231 7.93 -8.06 7.93
C LEU A 231 8.16 -7.19 9.17
N THR A 232 7.85 -5.90 9.06
CA THR A 232 7.91 -4.96 10.19
C THR A 232 6.95 -5.36 11.31
N GLY A 233 5.70 -5.72 10.98
CA GLY A 233 4.73 -6.19 11.96
C GLY A 233 5.17 -7.48 12.65
N ASN A 234 5.80 -8.40 11.92
CA ASN A 234 6.36 -9.63 12.47
C ASN A 234 7.51 -9.34 13.43
N PHE A 235 8.39 -8.38 13.10
CA PHE A 235 9.44 -7.92 14.00
C PHE A 235 8.84 -7.31 15.28
N LEU A 236 7.88 -6.40 15.16
CA LEU A 236 7.22 -5.75 16.29
C LEU A 236 6.48 -6.73 17.20
N LYS A 237 5.87 -7.78 16.62
CA LYS A 237 5.14 -8.83 17.35
C LYS A 237 6.08 -9.80 18.08
N ASN A 238 7.19 -10.19 17.45
CA ASN A 238 8.03 -11.29 17.96
C ASN A 238 9.23 -10.82 18.79
N ASP A 239 9.71 -9.59 18.62
CA ASP A 239 10.80 -9.07 19.46
C ASP A 239 10.24 -8.71 20.86
N PRO A 240 10.77 -9.26 21.95
CA PRO A 240 10.29 -9.00 23.31
C PRO A 240 10.82 -7.68 23.90
N SER A 241 11.72 -6.99 23.20
CA SER A 241 12.32 -5.73 23.67
C SER A 241 11.26 -4.64 23.86
N ASP A 242 11.56 -3.65 24.72
CA ASP A 242 10.71 -2.48 24.88
C ASP A 242 10.64 -1.63 23.60
N GLY A 243 9.69 -0.68 23.58
CA GLY A 243 9.47 0.18 22.41
C GLY A 243 10.72 0.97 22.02
N THR A 244 11.44 1.52 22.99
CA THR A 244 12.67 2.32 22.76
C THR A 244 13.77 1.49 22.09
N THR A 245 13.98 0.27 22.54
CA THR A 245 14.99 -0.65 21.98
C THR A 245 14.60 -1.10 20.58
N LYS A 246 13.31 -1.37 20.35
CA LYS A 246 12.79 -1.66 19.00
C LYS A 246 13.03 -0.49 18.05
N THR A 247 12.72 0.74 18.47
CA THR A 247 12.99 1.94 17.66
C THR A 247 14.47 2.07 17.31
N LYS A 248 15.37 1.86 18.27
CA LYS A 248 16.82 1.90 18.02
C LYS A 248 17.31 0.82 17.06
N LYS A 249 16.67 -0.35 17.01
CA LYS A 249 17.00 -1.42 16.07
C LYS A 249 16.51 -1.14 14.64
N MET A 250 15.55 -0.24 14.49
CA MET A 250 14.92 0.12 13.21
C MET A 250 15.48 1.43 12.62
N ALA A 251 16.18 2.23 13.42
CA ALA A 251 16.86 3.46 13.02
C ALA A 251 18.26 3.16 12.48
#